data_AF-A0A7S2QAE2-F1
#
_entry.id   AF-A0A7S2QAE2-F1
#
_cell.length_a   1.000
_cell.length_b   1.000
_cell.length_c   1.000
_cell.angle_alpha   90.00
_cell.angle_beta   90.00
_cell.angle_gamma   90.00
#
_symmetry.space_group_name_H-M   'P 1'
#
loop_
_entity.id
_entity.type
_entity.pdbx_description
1 polymer ?
#
loop_
_entity_poly.entity_id
_entity_poly.type
_entity_poly.pdbx_seq_one_letter_code
_entity_poly.pdbx_strand_id
1 'polypeptide(L)'
;AINGYNKRRGPNVVVIDPERGQVVSRKSYDTWGDPSGENMRLTSDFAAIPDGHLVLVALKDSGMENLDSMAIGAMRSVGSTISGPLGVREGYALIGVKGGAALAEKRGASVEVEAALPCVVEIPPP
;
A
#
# COMPACT_ATOMS: atom_id res chain seq x y z
N ALA A 1 13.78 4.96 -0.76
CA ALA A 1 13.82 3.74 -1.60
C ALA A 1 13.26 2.54 -0.82
N ILE A 2 12.28 1.83 -1.38
CA ILE A 2 11.90 0.50 -0.89
C ILE A 2 12.97 -0.46 -1.42
N ASN A 3 14.00 -0.76 -0.62
CA ASN A 3 15.08 -1.64 -1.05
C ASN A 3 14.55 -3.08 -1.22
N GLY A 4 14.48 -3.54 -2.47
CA GLY A 4 13.98 -4.86 -2.85
C GLY A 4 14.94 -5.98 -2.50
N TYR A 5 14.89 -6.49 -1.27
CA TYR A 5 15.50 -7.77 -0.93
C TYR A 5 14.70 -8.91 -1.55
N ASN A 6 15.37 -10.02 -1.92
CA ASN A 6 14.82 -11.21 -2.58
C ASN A 6 13.67 -11.94 -1.83
N LYS A 7 13.20 -11.42 -0.69
CA LYS A 7 12.19 -12.02 0.20
C LYS A 7 10.96 -11.11 0.46
N ARG A 8 10.41 -10.48 -0.58
CA ARG A 8 9.26 -9.55 -0.44
C ARG A 8 8.19 -9.70 -1.52
N ARG A 9 7.82 -10.93 -1.86
CA ARG A 9 6.66 -11.19 -2.72
C ARG A 9 5.39 -10.66 -2.03
N GLY A 10 4.40 -10.27 -2.83
CA GLY A 10 3.12 -9.73 -2.38
C GLY A 10 3.13 -8.22 -2.18
N PRO A 11 2.06 -7.66 -1.58
CA PRO A 11 1.97 -6.24 -1.31
C PRO A 11 3.09 -5.74 -0.38
N ASN A 12 3.82 -4.72 -0.82
CA ASN A 12 4.76 -3.97 -0.01
C ASN A 12 4.14 -2.64 0.35
N VAL A 13 4.13 -2.30 1.64
CA VAL A 13 3.40 -1.15 2.17
C VAL A 13 4.32 -0.26 2.98
N VAL A 14 4.27 1.04 2.70
CA VAL A 14 4.94 2.09 3.45
C VAL A 14 3.89 3.07 3.94
N VAL A 15 3.93 3.43 5.22
CA VAL A 15 3.04 4.44 5.81
C VAL A 15 3.85 5.67 6.19
N ILE A 16 3.39 6.84 5.78
CA ILE A 16 4.03 8.12 6.04
C ILE A 16 3.07 8.98 6.87
N ASP A 17 3.59 9.54 7.95
CA ASP A 17 2.96 10.62 8.72
C ASP A 17 3.13 11.93 7.93
N PRO A 18 2.04 12.54 7.43
CA PRO A 18 2.10 13.73 6.60
C PRO A 18 2.47 14.99 7.39
N GLU A 19 2.25 15.03 8.70
CA GLU A 19 2.60 16.20 9.54
C GLU A 19 4.12 16.27 9.73
N ARG A 20 4.75 15.11 9.94
CA ARG A 20 6.20 15.03 10.18
C ARG A 20 7.01 14.78 8.91
N GLY A 21 6.37 14.36 7.82
CA GLY A 21 7.03 13.89 6.61
C GLY A 21 7.87 12.62 6.83
N GLN A 22 7.55 11.82 7.86
CA GLN A 22 8.35 10.68 8.28
C GLN A 22 7.67 9.35 7.96
N VAL A 23 8.47 8.35 7.59
CA VAL A 23 7.98 6.98 7.43
C VAL A 23 7.81 6.33 8.80
N VAL A 24 6.57 6.00 9.15
CA VAL A 24 6.21 5.37 10.43
C VAL A 24 6.08 3.85 10.36
N SER A 25 5.92 3.27 9.16
CA SER A 25 5.84 1.82 8.97
C SER A 25 6.37 1.38 7.60
N ARG A 26 7.00 0.19 7.56
CA ARG A 26 7.43 -0.51 6.35
C ARG A 26 7.19 -2.00 6.52
N LYS A 27 6.26 -2.57 5.76
CA LYS A 27 5.89 -3.99 5.85
C LYS A 27 5.72 -4.60 4.47
N SER A 28 5.89 -5.91 4.39
CA SER A 28 5.52 -6.71 3.22
C SER A 28 4.59 -7.83 3.67
N TYR A 29 3.67 -8.22 2.81
CA TYR A 29 2.68 -9.26 3.07
C TYR A 29 2.78 -10.31 1.95
N ASP A 30 3.33 -11.49 2.21
CA ASP A 30 3.44 -12.56 1.20
C ASP A 30 2.14 -13.36 1.11
N THR A 31 1.06 -12.71 0.67
CA THR A 31 -0.27 -13.32 0.47
C THR A 31 -0.29 -14.40 -0.60
N TRP A 32 0.79 -14.58 -1.35
CA TRP A 32 0.99 -15.77 -2.19
C TRP A 32 1.45 -16.97 -1.35
N GLY A 33 2.45 -16.79 -0.50
CA GLY A 33 3.04 -17.85 0.33
C GLY A 33 2.16 -18.27 1.50
N ASP A 34 1.51 -17.32 2.17
CA ASP A 34 0.55 -17.55 3.26
C ASP A 34 -0.67 -16.62 3.08
N PRO A 35 -1.63 -17.01 2.24
CA PRO A 35 -2.82 -16.20 2.02
C PRO A 35 -3.57 -15.88 3.31
N SER A 36 -3.83 -16.86 4.18
CA SER A 36 -4.68 -16.65 5.36
C SER A 36 -4.03 -15.72 6.38
N GLY A 37 -2.77 -16.01 6.76
CA GLY A 37 -2.07 -15.22 7.78
C GLY A 37 -1.76 -13.81 7.31
N GLU A 38 -1.31 -13.64 6.07
CA GLU A 38 -0.90 -12.32 5.56
C GLU A 38 -2.10 -11.43 5.20
N ASN A 39 -3.25 -11.98 4.80
CA ASN A 39 -4.49 -11.19 4.68
C ASN A 39 -4.93 -10.66 6.05
N MET A 40 -4.98 -11.51 7.08
CA MET A 40 -5.35 -11.11 8.44
C MET A 40 -4.42 -10.02 8.98
N ARG A 41 -3.12 -10.19 8.79
CA ARG A 41 -2.10 -9.24 9.21
C ARG A 41 -2.21 -7.91 8.46
N LEU A 42 -2.40 -7.94 7.14
CA LEU A 42 -2.65 -6.75 6.33
C LEU A 42 -3.88 -5.99 6.82
N THR A 43 -5.02 -6.67 6.98
CA THR A 43 -6.26 -6.04 7.46
C THR A 43 -6.07 -5.39 8.83
N SER A 44 -5.46 -6.10 9.78
CA SER A 44 -5.21 -5.58 11.13
C SER A 44 -4.28 -4.36 11.11
N ASP A 45 -3.21 -4.43 10.33
CA ASP A 45 -2.25 -3.34 10.21
C ASP A 45 -2.87 -2.09 9.57
N PHE A 46 -3.69 -2.25 8.51
CA PHE A 46 -4.38 -1.14 7.87
C PHE A 46 -5.46 -0.52 8.75
N ALA A 47 -6.10 -1.30 9.61
CA ALA A 47 -7.06 -0.79 10.59
C ALA A 47 -6.40 0.09 11.66
N ALA A 48 -5.13 -0.16 11.98
CA ALA A 48 -4.36 0.61 12.96
C ALA A 48 -3.72 1.91 12.41
N ILE A 49 -3.77 2.14 11.09
CA ILE A 49 -3.26 3.36 10.48
C ILE A 49 -4.21 4.53 10.84
N PRO A 50 -3.70 5.64 11.40
CA PRO A 50 -4.53 6.82 11.65
C PRO A 50 -5.00 7.47 10.35
N ASP A 51 -6.23 8.01 10.36
CA ASP A 51 -6.78 8.73 9.21
C ASP A 51 -5.86 9.88 8.76
N GLY A 52 -5.87 10.18 7.46
CA GLY A 52 -5.02 11.18 6.83
C GLY A 52 -3.58 10.72 6.54
N HIS A 53 -3.13 9.59 7.10
CA HIS A 53 -1.80 9.07 6.77
C HIS A 53 -1.71 8.63 5.31
N LEU A 54 -0.53 8.85 4.71
CA LEU A 54 -0.23 8.41 3.35
C LEU A 54 0.17 6.94 3.38
N VAL A 55 -0.38 6.16 2.45
CA VAL A 55 -0.14 4.72 2.34
C VAL A 55 0.32 4.39 0.94
N LEU A 56 1.59 4.04 0.80
CA LEU A 56 2.17 3.63 -0.47
C LEU A 56 2.09 2.11 -0.56
N VAL A 57 1.49 1.57 -1.61
CA VAL A 57 1.44 0.13 -1.87
C VAL A 57 2.07 -0.17 -3.22
N ALA A 58 2.96 -1.16 -3.26
CA ALA A 58 3.51 -1.69 -4.50
C ALA A 58 3.50 -3.22 -4.45
N LEU A 59 2.94 -3.86 -5.47
CA LEU A 59 2.96 -5.31 -5.59
C LEU A 59 4.28 -5.77 -6.21
N LYS A 60 4.93 -6.75 -5.58
CA LYS A 60 6.11 -7.42 -6.13
C LYS A 60 5.80 -8.88 -6.44
N ASP A 61 6.11 -9.29 -7.68
CA ASP A 61 5.87 -10.63 -8.23
C ASP A 61 4.37 -10.99 -8.25
N SER A 62 3.81 -11.48 -7.15
CA SER A 62 2.41 -11.90 -7.06
C SER A 62 1.90 -11.83 -5.62
N GLY A 63 0.59 -11.88 -5.43
CA GLY A 63 -0.07 -12.01 -4.12
C GLY A 63 -1.43 -11.32 -4.04
N MET A 64 -1.72 -10.35 -4.91
CA MET A 64 -2.99 -9.62 -4.85
C MET A 64 -4.19 -10.39 -5.43
N GLU A 65 -3.94 -11.46 -6.20
CA GLU A 65 -4.91 -12.46 -6.63
C GLU A 65 -5.46 -13.30 -5.46
N ASN A 66 -4.77 -13.30 -4.32
CA ASN A 66 -5.13 -14.05 -3.12
C ASN A 66 -5.68 -13.14 -2.00
N LEU A 67 -6.00 -11.87 -2.31
CA LEU A 67 -6.64 -11.00 -1.31
C LEU A 67 -8.05 -11.48 -1.02
N ASP A 68 -8.38 -11.61 0.26
CA ASP A 68 -9.75 -11.88 0.68
C ASP A 68 -10.60 -10.59 0.74
N SER A 69 -11.89 -10.75 1.02
CA SER A 69 -12.82 -9.62 1.09
C SER A 69 -12.45 -8.59 2.18
N MET A 70 -11.84 -9.04 3.28
CA MET A 70 -11.43 -8.17 4.38
C MET A 70 -10.20 -7.35 4.01
N ALA A 71 -9.23 -7.94 3.33
CA ALA A 71 -8.05 -7.25 2.81
C ALA A 71 -8.41 -6.31 1.66
N ILE A 72 -9.35 -6.68 0.79
CA ILE A 72 -9.90 -5.76 -0.23
C ILE A 72 -10.58 -4.56 0.45
N GLY A 73 -11.35 -4.79 1.51
CA GLY A 73 -11.93 -3.71 2.33
C GLY A 73 -10.85 -2.81 2.96
N ALA A 74 -9.77 -3.39 3.46
CA ALA A 74 -8.65 -2.66 4.03
C ALA A 74 -7.93 -1.79 2.97
N MET A 75 -7.69 -2.32 1.77
CA MET A 75 -7.12 -1.58 0.64
C MET A 75 -8.02 -0.39 0.25
N ARG A 76 -9.34 -0.59 0.20
CA ARG A 76 -10.30 0.50 -0.04
C ARG A 76 -10.29 1.56 1.05
N SER A 77 -10.03 1.18 2.30
CA SER A 77 -9.92 2.14 3.41
C SER A 77 -8.75 3.12 3.28
N VAL A 78 -7.79 2.85 2.38
CA VAL A 78 -6.70 3.76 2.04
C VAL A 78 -6.82 4.35 0.63
N GLY A 79 -8.02 4.29 0.05
CA GLY A 79 -8.35 4.93 -1.21
C GLY A 79 -8.22 4.07 -2.46
N SER A 80 -7.83 2.79 -2.34
CA SER A 80 -7.80 1.89 -3.51
C SER A 80 -9.19 1.71 -4.13
N THR A 81 -9.24 1.64 -5.45
CA THR A 81 -10.46 1.37 -6.22
C THR A 81 -10.65 -0.11 -6.57
N ILE A 82 -9.74 -1.00 -6.16
CA ILE A 82 -9.90 -2.44 -6.44
C ILE A 82 -11.21 -2.96 -5.86
N SER A 83 -11.89 -3.80 -6.64
CA SER A 83 -13.18 -4.39 -6.26
C SER A 83 -13.15 -5.90 -6.06
N GLY A 84 -11.98 -6.49 -6.25
CA GLY A 84 -11.74 -7.91 -6.21
C GLY A 84 -10.24 -8.19 -6.24
N PRO A 85 -9.87 -9.47 -6.19
CA PRO A 85 -8.50 -9.88 -6.40
C PRO A 85 -8.01 -9.48 -7.80
N LEU A 86 -6.71 -9.22 -7.93
CA LEU A 86 -6.06 -8.92 -9.21
C LEU A 86 -5.73 -10.21 -9.99
N GLY A 87 -5.26 -10.05 -11.22
CA GLY A 87 -4.67 -11.16 -11.98
C GLY A 87 -3.32 -11.60 -11.41
N VAL A 88 -2.98 -12.88 -11.62
CA VAL A 88 -1.65 -13.42 -11.28
C VAL A 88 -0.57 -12.59 -11.99
N ARG A 89 0.40 -12.10 -11.22
CA ARG A 89 1.48 -11.22 -11.69
C ARG A 89 1.04 -9.93 -12.38
N GLU A 90 -0.20 -9.50 -12.16
CA GLU A 90 -0.62 -8.16 -12.56
C GLU A 90 0.06 -7.14 -11.65
N GLY A 91 0.89 -6.27 -12.20
CA GLY A 91 1.53 -5.18 -11.44
C GLY A 91 0.49 -4.23 -10.87
N TYR A 92 0.77 -3.73 -9.67
CA TYR A 92 -0.11 -2.80 -8.95
C TYR A 92 0.71 -1.79 -8.13
N ALA A 93 0.31 -0.52 -8.19
CA ALA A 93 0.87 0.55 -7.39
C ALA A 93 -0.21 1.55 -6.95
N LEU A 94 -0.09 2.04 -5.72
CA LEU A 94 -1.02 2.95 -5.07
C LEU A 94 -0.26 3.99 -4.24
N ILE A 95 -0.67 5.25 -4.38
CA ILE A 95 -0.40 6.34 -3.44
C ILE A 95 -1.76 6.70 -2.82
N GLY A 96 -2.03 6.11 -1.66
CA GLY A 96 -3.30 6.18 -0.95
C GLY A 96 -3.30 7.16 0.22
N VAL A 97 -4.49 7.49 0.71
CA VAL A 97 -4.73 8.25 1.93
C VAL A 97 -5.68 7.46 2.81
N LYS A 98 -5.30 7.17 4.06
CA LYS A 98 -6.19 6.50 5.01
C LYS A 98 -7.44 7.36 5.25
N GLY A 99 -8.62 6.77 5.04
CA GLY A 99 -9.91 7.44 5.15
C GLY A 99 -10.26 8.37 3.98
N GLY A 100 -9.44 8.42 2.93
CA GLY A 100 -9.60 9.31 1.78
C GLY A 100 -9.50 8.60 0.43
N ALA A 101 -9.57 9.39 -0.65
CA ALA A 101 -9.32 8.91 -2.00
C ALA A 101 -7.82 8.75 -2.28
N ALA A 102 -7.47 7.84 -3.19
CA ALA A 102 -6.10 7.73 -3.69
C ALA A 102 -5.67 9.01 -4.41
N LEU A 103 -4.40 9.38 -4.24
CA LEU A 103 -3.75 10.42 -5.03
C LEU A 103 -3.36 9.88 -6.42
N ALA A 104 -2.94 8.61 -6.49
CA ALA A 104 -2.66 7.90 -7.72
C ALA A 104 -2.80 6.39 -7.52
N GLU A 105 -3.33 5.68 -8.51
CA GLU A 105 -3.46 4.22 -8.51
C GLU A 105 -3.32 3.70 -9.94
N LYS A 106 -2.59 2.61 -10.14
CA LYS A 106 -2.44 1.96 -11.45
C LYS A 106 -2.26 0.46 -11.32
N ARG A 107 -2.82 -0.28 -12.28
CA ARG A 107 -2.62 -1.73 -12.47
C ARG A 107 -2.29 -2.06 -13.93
N GLY A 108 -1.61 -3.17 -14.18
CA GLY A 108 -1.23 -3.62 -15.52
C GLY A 108 0.07 -4.44 -15.54
N ALA A 109 0.66 -4.70 -16.70
CA ALA A 109 1.87 -5.54 -16.79
C ALA A 109 3.09 -4.95 -16.06
N SER A 110 3.27 -3.63 -16.15
CA SER A 110 4.26 -2.85 -15.39
C SER A 110 3.64 -1.51 -15.06
N VAL A 111 3.84 -1.04 -13.82
CA VAL A 111 3.17 0.16 -13.33
C VAL A 111 4.10 1.07 -12.57
N GLU A 112 3.84 2.35 -12.73
CA GLU A 112 4.46 3.45 -12.04
C GLU A 112 3.36 4.49 -11.78
N VAL A 113 3.42 5.12 -10.61
CA VAL A 113 2.49 6.16 -10.17
C VAL A 113 3.28 7.26 -9.49
N GLU A 114 2.87 8.49 -9.72
CA GLU A 114 3.44 9.69 -9.13
C GLU A 114 2.30 10.58 -8.64
N ALA A 115 2.54 11.29 -7.54
CA ALA A 115 1.60 12.27 -7.00
C ALA A 115 2.34 13.36 -6.22
N ALA A 116 1.80 14.57 -6.23
CA ALA A 116 2.20 15.62 -5.31
C ALA A 116 1.60 15.33 -3.93
N LEU A 117 2.43 15.30 -2.89
CA LEU A 117 1.95 15.11 -1.53
C LEU A 117 1.34 16.42 -1.02
N PRO A 118 0.17 16.36 -0.36
CA PRO A 118 -0.44 17.53 0.25
C PRO A 118 0.29 17.99 1.53
N CYS A 119 1.45 17.41 1.88
CA CYS A 119 2.18 17.81 3.08
C CYS A 119 2.88 19.15 2.88
N VAL A 120 2.68 20.06 3.83
CA VAL A 120 3.50 21.26 3.98
C VAL A 120 4.78 20.81 4.68
N VAL A 121 5.83 20.50 3.93
CA VAL A 121 7.15 20.31 4.53
C VAL A 121 7.63 21.69 4.97
N GLU A 122 7.55 22.01 6.26
CA GLU A 122 8.32 23.11 6.81
C GLU A 122 9.80 22.76 6.63
N ILE A 123 10.44 23.35 5.62
CA ILE A 123 11.89 23.29 5.46
C ILE A 123 12.45 24.24 6.53
N PRO A 124 13.11 23.76 7.60
CA PRO A 124 13.74 24.68 8.54
C PRO A 124 14.76 25.55 7.78
N PRO A 125 14.84 26.86 8.09
CA PRO A 125 15.79 27.75 7.43
C PRO A 125 17.23 27.22 7.59
N PRO A 126 18.11 27.49 6.61
CA PRO A 126 19.49 27.01 6.59
C PRO A 126 20.33 27.46 7.80
#